data_AF-A0AAT9H9X4-F1
#
_entry.id   AF-A0AAT9H9X4-F1
#
_cell.length_a   1.000
_cell.length_b   1.000
_cell.length_c   1.000
_cell.angle_alpha   90.00
_cell.angle_beta   90.00
_cell.angle_gamma   90.00
#
_symmetry.space_group_name_H-M   'P 1'
#
loop_
_entity.id
_entity.type
_entity.pdbx_description
1 polymer ?
#
loop_
_entity_poly.entity_id
_entity_poly.type
_entity_poly.pdbx_seq_one_letter_code
_entity_poly.pdbx_strand_id
1 'polypeptide(L)'
;MAGTLSALEIEDLVTVRDVSAVAQRLEMVRRIATEIAEYVVELGTDGRLLALQLDELIAGVEPERELVVRDYVPEPTAKRSRTVDEALHELNVLTHAELLELATVARAMGYTGSPETLDSAVSPRGFRLLAKVPRLPGAIIDRLVEHFGGLQKLLAASVDDLQTVDGVGEARARSVREGLSRLAESSILERYV
;
A
#
# COMPACT_ATOMS: atom_id res chain seq x y z
N MET A 1 -7.59 -5.40 8.69
CA MET A 1 -7.26 -5.72 7.27
C MET A 1 -5.94 -5.09 6.84
N ALA A 2 -5.78 -3.77 6.88
CA ALA A 2 -4.47 -3.14 6.67
C ALA A 2 -3.44 -3.58 7.74
N GLY A 3 -3.88 -3.80 8.98
CA GLY A 3 -3.07 -4.42 10.05
C GLY A 3 -2.68 -5.87 9.75
N THR A 4 -3.61 -6.66 9.19
CA THR A 4 -3.35 -8.05 8.76
C THR A 4 -2.28 -8.13 7.67
N LEU A 5 -2.35 -7.24 6.66
CA LEU A 5 -1.28 -7.16 5.65
C LEU A 5 0.03 -6.68 6.27
N SER A 6 0.00 -5.71 7.19
CA SER A 6 1.22 -5.21 7.84
C SER A 6 1.93 -6.31 8.64
N ALA A 7 1.18 -7.17 9.33
CA ALA A 7 1.75 -8.32 10.04
C ALA A 7 2.41 -9.31 9.06
N LEU A 8 1.73 -9.68 7.97
CA LEU A 8 2.29 -10.57 6.95
C LEU A 8 3.53 -9.96 6.28
N GLU A 9 3.54 -8.65 6.04
CA GLU A 9 4.67 -7.91 5.47
C GLU A 9 5.90 -7.99 6.35
N ILE A 10 5.72 -7.81 7.66
CA ILE A 10 6.80 -7.85 8.65
C ILE A 10 7.35 -9.27 8.79
N GLU A 11 6.49 -10.29 8.73
CA GLU A 11 6.86 -11.71 8.80
C GLU A 11 7.40 -12.27 7.46
N ASP A 12 7.37 -11.49 6.37
CA ASP A 12 7.74 -11.91 5.01
C ASP A 12 6.92 -13.10 4.47
N LEU A 13 5.61 -13.13 4.81
CA LEU A 13 4.69 -14.21 4.47
C LEU A 13 3.57 -13.77 3.50
N VAL A 14 3.75 -12.63 2.84
CA VAL A 14 2.70 -12.07 1.96
C VAL A 14 2.60 -12.89 0.68
N THR A 15 1.36 -13.18 0.27
CA THR A 15 1.07 -13.75 -1.04
C THR A 15 0.40 -12.73 -1.97
N VAL A 16 0.43 -12.99 -3.27
CA VAL A 16 -0.30 -12.16 -4.26
C VAL A 16 -1.80 -12.10 -3.93
N ARG A 17 -2.37 -13.17 -3.35
CA ARG A 17 -3.76 -13.18 -2.87
C ARG A 17 -4.00 -12.10 -1.81
N ASP A 18 -3.12 -11.99 -0.83
CA ASP A 18 -3.28 -11.04 0.28
C ASP A 18 -3.27 -9.60 -0.24
N VAL A 19 -2.32 -9.30 -1.11
CA VAL A 19 -2.20 -7.97 -1.76
C VAL A 19 -3.42 -7.68 -2.63
N SER A 20 -3.82 -8.64 -3.47
CA SER A 20 -4.98 -8.49 -4.36
C SER A 20 -6.27 -8.27 -3.57
N ALA A 21 -6.45 -8.95 -2.44
CA ALA A 21 -7.62 -8.75 -1.59
C ALA A 21 -7.63 -7.37 -0.93
N VAL A 22 -6.47 -6.82 -0.55
CA VAL A 22 -6.37 -5.46 -0.03
C VAL A 22 -6.64 -4.42 -1.12
N ALA A 23 -6.02 -4.56 -2.29
CA ALA A 23 -6.25 -3.69 -3.44
C ALA A 23 -7.73 -3.70 -3.87
N GLN A 24 -8.35 -4.89 -3.95
CA GLN A 24 -9.77 -5.06 -4.24
C GLN A 24 -10.65 -4.27 -3.26
N ARG A 25 -10.39 -4.38 -1.96
CA ARG A 25 -11.18 -3.69 -0.92
C ARG A 25 -11.04 -2.19 -0.98
N LEU A 26 -9.82 -1.67 -1.18
CA LEU A 26 -9.59 -0.24 -1.36
C LEU A 26 -10.34 0.29 -2.59
N GLU A 27 -10.32 -0.47 -3.68
CA GLU A 27 -11.02 -0.13 -4.91
C GLU A 27 -12.55 -0.17 -4.76
N MET A 28 -13.09 -1.15 -4.02
CA MET A 28 -14.53 -1.19 -3.69
C MET A 28 -14.96 0.03 -2.86
N VAL A 29 -14.20 0.38 -1.81
CA VAL A 29 -14.49 1.54 -0.96
C VAL A 29 -14.47 2.82 -1.79
N ARG A 30 -13.45 3.00 -2.64
CA ARG A 30 -13.33 4.15 -3.55
C ARG A 30 -14.53 4.30 -4.48
N ARG A 31 -15.01 3.19 -5.06
CA ARG A 31 -16.16 3.20 -5.99
C ARG A 31 -17.46 3.54 -5.28
N ILE A 32 -17.69 2.95 -4.11
CA ILE A 32 -18.84 3.30 -3.26
C ILE A 32 -18.80 4.80 -2.91
N ALA A 33 -17.62 5.31 -2.54
CA ALA A 33 -17.46 6.73 -2.23
C ALA A 33 -17.75 7.64 -3.43
N THR A 34 -17.31 7.23 -4.63
CA THR A 34 -17.58 7.97 -5.86
C THR A 34 -19.10 8.03 -6.14
N GLU A 35 -19.80 6.90 -5.99
CA GLU A 35 -21.25 6.84 -6.19
C GLU A 35 -22.01 7.69 -5.14
N ILE A 36 -21.58 7.62 -3.86
CA ILE A 36 -22.16 8.46 -2.81
C ILE A 36 -21.91 9.95 -3.10
N ALA A 37 -20.72 10.31 -3.60
CA ALA A 37 -20.40 11.68 -3.95
C ALA A 37 -21.32 12.22 -5.06
N GLU A 38 -21.70 11.40 -6.04
CA GLU A 38 -22.67 11.77 -7.08
C GLU A 38 -24.04 12.09 -6.46
N TYR A 39 -24.56 11.23 -5.57
CA TYR A 39 -25.81 11.50 -4.86
C TYR A 39 -25.74 12.75 -3.96
N VAL A 40 -24.58 13.01 -3.34
CA VAL A 40 -24.35 14.21 -2.53
C VAL A 40 -24.40 15.48 -3.38
N VAL A 41 -23.89 15.44 -4.62
CA VAL A 41 -24.01 16.55 -5.57
C VAL A 41 -25.48 16.82 -5.92
N GLU A 42 -26.28 15.77 -6.12
CA GLU A 42 -27.73 15.90 -6.40
C GLU A 42 -28.51 16.53 -5.23
N LEU A 43 -28.04 16.34 -3.99
CA LEU A 43 -28.64 16.95 -2.79
C LEU A 43 -28.32 18.45 -2.63
N GLY A 44 -27.34 18.98 -3.36
CA GLY A 44 -26.96 20.39 -3.31
C GLY A 44 -26.57 20.85 -1.89
N THR A 45 -27.24 21.89 -1.38
CA THR A 45 -26.88 22.49 -0.07
C THR A 45 -27.13 21.53 1.09
N ASP A 46 -28.16 20.68 0.99
CA ASP A 46 -28.51 19.71 2.03
C ASP A 46 -27.49 18.57 2.11
N GLY A 47 -26.70 18.37 1.05
CA GLY A 47 -25.61 17.39 0.98
C GLY A 47 -24.32 17.81 1.71
N ARG A 48 -24.19 19.07 2.16
CA ARG A 48 -22.91 19.58 2.67
C ARG A 48 -22.35 18.79 3.86
N LEU A 49 -23.20 18.37 4.80
CA LEU A 49 -22.75 17.57 5.94
C LEU A 49 -22.32 16.16 5.50
N LEU A 50 -23.07 15.55 4.59
CA LEU A 50 -22.74 14.23 4.04
C LEU A 50 -21.42 14.27 3.26
N ALA A 51 -21.15 15.34 2.52
CA ALA A 51 -19.87 15.53 1.84
C ALA A 51 -18.69 15.51 2.83
N LEU A 52 -18.79 16.29 3.91
CA LEU A 52 -17.73 16.34 4.93
C LEU A 52 -17.52 14.99 5.63
N GLN A 53 -18.60 14.27 5.92
CA GLN A 53 -18.52 12.94 6.52
C GLN A 53 -17.92 11.91 5.56
N LEU A 54 -18.27 11.98 4.28
CA LEU A 54 -17.70 11.13 3.26
C LEU A 54 -16.20 11.39 3.13
N ASP A 55 -15.79 12.65 3.01
CA ASP A 55 -14.38 13.06 2.92
C ASP A 55 -13.57 12.55 4.12
N GLU A 56 -14.11 12.65 5.33
CA GLU A 56 -13.46 12.13 6.54
C GLU A 56 -13.34 10.59 6.52
N LEU A 57 -14.40 9.88 6.09
CA LEU A 57 -14.42 8.42 6.06
C LEU A 57 -13.43 7.84 5.03
N ILE A 58 -13.27 8.51 3.89
CA ILE A 58 -12.39 8.05 2.81
C ILE A 58 -10.98 8.63 2.92
N ALA A 59 -10.74 9.50 3.92
CA ALA A 59 -9.43 10.06 4.19
C ALA A 59 -8.40 8.94 4.36
N GLY A 60 -7.41 8.91 3.47
CA GLY A 60 -6.35 7.90 3.50
C GLY A 60 -6.58 6.67 2.61
N VAL A 61 -7.77 6.47 2.02
CA VAL A 61 -8.03 5.35 1.09
C VAL A 61 -7.16 5.47 -0.16
N GLU A 62 -7.14 6.63 -0.82
CA GLU A 62 -6.30 6.85 -2.01
C GLU A 62 -4.80 6.75 -1.71
N PRO A 63 -4.26 7.41 -0.67
CA PRO A 63 -2.86 7.21 -0.28
C PRO A 63 -2.51 5.74 0.00
N GLU A 64 -3.33 5.01 0.76
CA GLU A 64 -3.07 3.58 1.05
C GLU A 64 -3.12 2.75 -0.25
N ARG A 65 -4.05 3.04 -1.16
CA ARG A 65 -4.15 2.39 -2.47
C ARG A 65 -2.88 2.60 -3.29
N GLU A 66 -2.39 3.83 -3.39
CA GLU A 66 -1.13 4.12 -4.07
C GLU A 66 0.05 3.38 -3.43
N LEU A 67 0.18 3.42 -2.10
CA LEU A 67 1.27 2.77 -1.37
C LEU A 67 1.28 1.25 -1.56
N VAL A 68 0.11 0.60 -1.53
CA VAL A 68 -0.02 -0.83 -1.81
C VAL A 68 0.45 -1.15 -3.23
N VAL A 69 0.04 -0.36 -4.23
CA VAL A 69 0.50 -0.56 -5.61
C VAL A 69 2.02 -0.37 -5.72
N ARG A 70 2.56 0.70 -5.12
CA ARG A 70 4.00 0.98 -5.13
C ARG A 70 4.83 -0.14 -4.52
N ASP A 71 4.33 -0.78 -3.46
CA ASP A 71 5.04 -1.87 -2.79
C ASP A 71 5.02 -3.19 -3.55
N TYR A 72 4.02 -3.42 -4.41
CA TYR A 72 3.77 -4.74 -4.98
C TYR A 72 3.67 -4.80 -6.51
N VAL A 73 3.85 -3.69 -7.23
CA VAL A 73 4.03 -3.77 -8.68
C VAL A 73 5.32 -4.54 -8.97
N PRO A 74 5.24 -5.65 -9.74
CA PRO A 74 6.40 -6.46 -10.07
C PRO A 74 7.51 -5.65 -10.74
N GLU A 75 8.77 -6.00 -10.48
CA GLU A 75 9.88 -5.34 -11.15
C GLU A 75 9.80 -5.51 -12.68
N PRO A 76 10.16 -4.46 -13.45
CA PRO A 76 10.19 -4.54 -14.89
C PRO A 76 11.10 -5.69 -15.37
N THR A 77 10.54 -6.61 -16.12
CA THR A 77 11.28 -7.65 -16.84
C THR A 77 11.29 -7.32 -18.34
N ALA A 78 12.22 -7.90 -19.10
CA ALA A 78 12.30 -7.73 -20.56
C ALA A 78 11.00 -8.10 -21.31
N LYS A 79 10.08 -8.83 -20.66
CA LYS A 79 8.80 -9.28 -21.24
C LYS A 79 7.58 -8.61 -20.62
N ARG A 80 7.70 -7.99 -19.44
CA ARG A 80 6.60 -7.38 -18.70
C ARG A 80 7.13 -6.23 -17.86
N SER A 81 6.67 -5.03 -18.18
CA SER A 81 6.78 -3.86 -17.30
C SER A 81 5.36 -3.36 -17.06
N ARG A 82 5.03 -3.10 -15.80
CA ARG A 82 3.82 -2.40 -15.39
C ARG A 82 4.30 -1.24 -14.54
N THR A 83 3.88 -0.03 -14.86
CA THR A 83 4.15 1.11 -13.97
C THR A 83 3.10 1.19 -12.87
N VAL A 84 3.39 1.95 -11.81
CA VAL A 84 2.42 2.21 -10.73
C VAL A 84 1.17 2.88 -11.30
N ASP A 85 1.34 3.87 -12.18
CA ASP A 85 0.23 4.60 -12.80
C ASP A 85 -0.62 3.68 -13.69
N GLU A 86 0.02 2.81 -14.48
CA GLU A 86 -0.70 1.82 -15.28
C GLU A 86 -1.48 0.84 -14.40
N ALA A 87 -0.89 0.34 -13.31
CA ALA A 87 -1.59 -0.56 -12.38
C ALA A 87 -2.79 0.13 -11.72
N LEU A 88 -2.63 1.38 -11.28
CA LEU A 88 -3.73 2.18 -10.72
C LEU A 88 -4.82 2.46 -11.76
N HIS A 89 -4.44 2.69 -13.02
CA HIS A 89 -5.39 2.88 -14.12
C HIS A 89 -6.18 1.59 -14.40
N GLU A 90 -5.49 0.46 -14.54
CA GLU A 90 -6.10 -0.85 -14.78
C GLU A 90 -7.09 -1.22 -13.66
N LEU A 91 -6.72 -1.00 -12.39
CA LEU A 91 -7.64 -1.20 -11.25
C LEU A 91 -8.89 -0.31 -11.33
N ASN A 92 -8.75 0.93 -11.80
CA ASN A 92 -9.84 1.88 -11.92
C ASN A 92 -10.83 1.48 -13.02
N VAL A 93 -10.37 0.91 -14.14
CA VAL A 93 -11.23 0.56 -15.28
C VAL A 93 -11.92 -0.80 -15.15
N LEU A 94 -11.55 -1.62 -14.15
CA LEU A 94 -12.25 -2.88 -13.90
C LEU A 94 -13.75 -2.66 -13.72
N THR A 95 -14.56 -3.59 -14.22
CA THR A 95 -15.99 -3.64 -13.89
C THR A 95 -16.20 -4.18 -12.48
N HIS A 96 -17.41 -3.99 -11.92
CA HIS A 96 -17.75 -4.55 -10.61
C HIS A 96 -17.61 -6.08 -10.59
N ALA A 97 -18.02 -6.76 -11.66
CA ALA A 97 -17.89 -8.22 -11.77
C ALA A 97 -16.43 -8.67 -11.83
N GLU A 98 -15.59 -7.99 -12.60
CA GLU A 98 -14.15 -8.28 -12.68
C GLU A 98 -13.43 -8.01 -11.35
N LEU A 99 -13.85 -6.97 -10.63
CA LEU A 99 -13.27 -6.62 -9.34
C LEU A 99 -13.47 -7.74 -8.32
N LEU A 100 -14.55 -8.53 -8.40
CA LEU A 100 -14.79 -9.68 -7.51
C LEU A 100 -13.79 -10.82 -7.73
N GLU A 101 -13.19 -10.90 -8.91
CA GLU A 101 -12.23 -11.94 -9.28
C GLU A 101 -10.80 -11.53 -8.92
N LEU A 102 -10.26 -12.08 -7.84
CA LEU A 102 -8.90 -11.75 -7.35
C LEU A 102 -7.80 -11.99 -8.41
N ALA A 103 -7.98 -12.97 -9.30
CA ALA A 103 -7.05 -13.22 -10.39
C ALA A 103 -7.01 -12.05 -11.39
N THR A 104 -8.13 -11.37 -11.61
CA THR A 104 -8.24 -10.19 -12.47
C THR A 104 -7.60 -8.97 -11.80
N VAL A 105 -7.84 -8.79 -10.49
CA VAL A 105 -7.17 -7.74 -9.69
C VAL A 105 -5.65 -7.92 -9.70
N ALA A 106 -5.16 -9.16 -9.51
CA ALA A 106 -3.74 -9.47 -9.63
C ALA A 106 -3.20 -9.11 -11.03
N ARG A 107 -3.96 -9.37 -12.10
CA ARG A 107 -3.55 -9.00 -13.46
C ARG A 107 -3.45 -7.49 -13.66
N ALA A 108 -4.38 -6.72 -13.11
CA ALA A 108 -4.34 -5.26 -13.14
C ALA A 108 -3.06 -4.73 -12.46
N MET A 109 -2.69 -5.33 -11.33
CA MET A 109 -1.45 -5.05 -10.59
C MET A 109 -0.15 -5.45 -11.33
N GLY A 110 -0.23 -6.15 -12.46
CA GLY A 110 0.93 -6.56 -13.27
C GLY A 110 1.34 -8.03 -13.14
N TYR A 111 0.59 -8.84 -12.37
CA TYR A 111 0.79 -10.28 -12.31
C TYR A 111 0.17 -11.00 -13.53
N THR A 112 0.45 -12.29 -13.70
CA THR A 112 -0.13 -13.11 -14.80
C THR A 112 -1.65 -13.28 -14.67
N GLY A 113 -2.19 -13.19 -13.45
CA GLY A 113 -3.61 -13.41 -13.16
C GLY A 113 -4.05 -14.86 -13.32
N SER A 114 -3.16 -15.83 -13.04
CA SER A 114 -3.52 -17.25 -12.94
C SER A 114 -3.78 -17.63 -11.47
N PRO A 115 -4.61 -18.67 -11.19
CA PRO A 115 -4.86 -19.12 -9.83
C PRO A 115 -3.58 -19.48 -9.07
N GLU A 116 -2.61 -20.12 -9.73
CA GLU A 116 -1.33 -20.51 -9.14
C GLU A 116 -0.49 -19.29 -8.72
N THR A 117 -0.68 -18.16 -9.40
CA THR A 117 0.04 -16.93 -9.09
C THR A 117 -0.48 -16.29 -7.81
N LEU A 118 -1.75 -16.51 -7.45
CA LEU A 118 -2.31 -16.01 -6.19
C LEU A 118 -1.61 -16.60 -4.96
N ASP A 119 -1.11 -17.84 -5.07
CA ASP A 119 -0.37 -18.53 -4.00
C ASP A 119 1.12 -18.18 -3.97
N SER A 120 1.61 -17.39 -4.93
CA SER A 120 3.03 -17.00 -4.96
C SER A 120 3.36 -15.99 -3.87
N ALA A 121 4.51 -16.20 -3.23
CA ALA A 121 5.05 -15.28 -2.23
C ALA A 121 5.57 -14.00 -2.90
N VAL A 122 5.33 -12.86 -2.25
CA VAL A 122 5.77 -11.54 -2.67
C VAL A 122 6.26 -10.75 -1.47
N SER A 123 7.27 -9.92 -1.65
CA SER A 123 7.80 -9.07 -0.57
C SER A 123 7.56 -7.60 -0.90
N PRO A 124 7.11 -6.78 0.06
CA PRO A 124 6.91 -5.34 -0.13
C PRO A 124 8.25 -4.60 -0.27
N ARG A 125 8.24 -3.50 -1.02
CA ARG A 125 9.41 -2.61 -1.13
C ARG A 125 9.66 -1.78 0.14
N GLY A 126 8.61 -1.41 0.87
CA GLY A 126 8.65 -0.73 2.17
C GLY A 126 7.99 0.66 2.21
N PHE A 127 7.39 1.13 1.12
CA PHE A 127 6.73 2.44 1.03
C PHE A 127 5.64 2.60 2.09
N ARG A 128 4.79 1.58 2.26
CA ARG A 128 3.64 1.65 3.15
C ARG A 128 4.01 1.75 4.62
N LEU A 129 4.99 0.96 5.09
CA LEU A 129 5.46 1.07 6.47
C LEU A 129 6.22 2.38 6.72
N LEU A 130 7.02 2.84 5.76
CA LEU A 130 7.75 4.10 5.89
C LEU A 130 6.80 5.32 5.92
N ALA A 131 5.70 5.28 5.17
CA ALA A 131 4.68 6.34 5.19
C ALA A 131 3.99 6.49 6.56
N LYS A 132 3.99 5.43 7.39
CA LYS A 132 3.49 5.47 8.78
C LYS A 132 4.48 6.12 9.75
N VAL A 133 5.73 6.37 9.35
CA VAL A 133 6.72 7.06 10.19
C VAL A 133 6.41 8.57 10.21
N PRO A 134 6.14 9.16 11.39
CA PRO A 134 5.73 10.56 11.46
C PRO A 134 6.76 11.53 10.88
N ARG A 135 6.29 12.50 10.09
CA ARG A 135 7.10 13.61 9.53
C ARG A 135 8.26 13.15 8.62
N LEU A 136 8.16 11.97 8.02
CA LEU A 136 9.13 11.50 7.03
C LEU A 136 8.75 12.02 5.63
N PRO A 137 9.58 12.85 4.96
CA PRO A 137 9.26 13.35 3.63
C PRO A 137 9.26 12.24 2.58
N GLY A 138 8.34 12.31 1.60
CA GLY A 138 8.22 11.31 0.53
C GLY A 138 9.53 11.06 -0.24
N ALA A 139 10.27 12.12 -0.58
CA ALA A 139 11.56 11.99 -1.26
C ALA A 139 12.61 11.20 -0.46
N ILE A 140 12.52 11.18 0.87
CA ILE A 140 13.39 10.34 1.70
C ILE A 140 12.90 8.89 1.70
N ILE A 141 11.59 8.66 1.72
CA ILE A 141 11.01 7.32 1.58
C ILE A 141 11.49 6.70 0.27
N ASP A 142 11.43 7.44 -0.84
CA ASP A 142 11.87 6.99 -2.15
C ASP A 142 13.33 6.53 -2.13
N ARG A 143 14.23 7.36 -1.58
CA ARG A 143 15.66 7.03 -1.46
C ARG A 143 15.93 5.84 -0.56
N LEU A 144 15.22 5.71 0.57
CA LEU A 144 15.35 4.57 1.48
C LEU A 144 14.92 3.28 0.76
N VAL A 145 13.77 3.29 0.10
CA VAL A 145 13.28 2.11 -0.63
C VAL A 145 14.22 1.75 -1.78
N GLU A 146 14.72 2.73 -2.54
CA GLU A 146 15.69 2.50 -3.62
C GLU A 146 17.01 1.94 -3.09
N HIS A 147 17.54 2.46 -1.98
CA HIS A 147 18.80 2.01 -1.40
C HIS A 147 18.73 0.58 -0.85
N PHE A 148 17.69 0.26 -0.09
CA PHE A 148 17.57 -1.04 0.57
C PHE A 148 16.92 -2.11 -0.33
N GLY A 149 16.05 -1.72 -1.27
CA GLY A 149 15.44 -2.61 -2.25
C GLY A 149 14.44 -3.63 -1.67
N GLY A 150 13.92 -3.39 -0.47
CA GLY A 150 12.93 -4.26 0.17
C GLY A 150 12.74 -4.00 1.65
N LEU A 151 11.53 -4.29 2.15
CA LEU A 151 11.17 -4.06 3.55
C LEU A 151 12.04 -4.86 4.52
N GLN A 152 12.34 -6.12 4.22
CA GLN A 152 13.12 -6.97 5.13
C GLN A 152 14.52 -6.40 5.39
N LYS A 153 15.15 -5.85 4.36
CA LYS A 153 16.44 -5.17 4.48
C LYS A 153 16.32 -3.86 5.27
N LEU A 154 15.24 -3.09 5.05
CA LEU A 154 14.94 -1.90 5.86
C LEU A 154 14.74 -2.23 7.35
N LEU A 155 14.03 -3.33 7.66
CA LEU A 155 13.79 -3.78 9.02
C LEU A 155 15.07 -4.27 9.70
N ALA A 156 16.01 -4.84 8.95
CA ALA A 156 17.31 -5.27 9.46
C ALA A 156 18.34 -4.11 9.59
N ALA A 157 18.11 -2.98 8.92
CA ALA A 157 19.05 -1.87 8.87
C ALA A 157 19.28 -1.21 10.25
N SER A 158 20.55 -0.95 10.55
CA SER A 158 20.95 -0.18 11.72
C SER A 158 20.79 1.33 11.50
N VAL A 159 20.91 2.12 12.58
CA VAL A 159 20.90 3.59 12.50
C VAL A 159 22.06 4.11 11.63
N ASP A 160 23.19 3.41 11.62
CA ASP A 160 24.36 3.79 10.82
C ASP A 160 24.13 3.47 9.34
N ASP A 161 23.53 2.33 9.02
CA ASP A 161 23.16 1.98 7.63
C ASP A 161 22.19 3.00 7.05
N LEU A 162 21.17 3.40 7.82
CA LEU A 162 20.20 4.40 7.40
C LEU A 162 20.85 5.77 7.13
N GLN A 163 21.91 6.13 7.84
CA GLN A 163 22.64 7.40 7.63
C GLN A 163 23.46 7.42 6.35
N THR A 164 23.73 6.26 5.75
CA THR A 164 24.43 6.21 4.45
C THR A 164 23.56 6.71 3.30
N VAL A 165 22.24 6.81 3.50
CA VAL A 165 21.29 7.28 2.50
C VAL A 165 21.29 8.81 2.45
N ASP A 166 21.42 9.37 1.24
CA ASP A 166 21.51 10.81 1.05
C ASP A 166 20.26 11.55 1.58
N GLY A 167 20.52 12.59 2.36
CA GLY A 167 19.50 13.34 3.08
C GLY A 167 18.96 12.64 4.34
N VAL A 168 19.54 11.54 4.82
CA VAL A 168 19.16 10.91 6.10
C VAL A 168 20.22 11.21 7.16
N GLY A 169 20.02 12.31 7.90
CA GLY A 169 20.85 12.61 9.07
C GLY A 169 20.51 11.73 10.28
N GLU A 170 21.38 11.75 11.27
CA GLU A 170 21.30 10.94 12.50
C GLU A 170 19.93 10.98 13.21
N ALA A 171 19.34 12.17 13.36
CA ALA A 171 18.01 12.31 13.97
C ALA A 171 16.90 11.63 13.16
N ARG A 172 16.98 11.68 11.83
CA ARG A 172 16.00 11.04 10.94
C ARG A 172 16.19 9.52 10.92
N ALA A 173 17.43 9.05 10.89
CA ALA A 173 17.76 7.63 10.97
C ALA A 173 17.20 6.99 12.25
N ARG A 174 17.39 7.64 13.41
CA ARG A 174 16.77 7.19 14.68
C ARG A 174 15.25 7.17 14.60
N SER A 175 14.63 8.24 14.10
CA SER A 175 13.16 8.30 13.98
C SER A 175 12.59 7.21 13.08
N VAL A 176 13.27 6.87 11.97
CA VAL A 176 12.89 5.77 11.08
C VAL A 176 13.05 4.44 11.80
N ARG A 177 14.19 4.20 12.45
CA ARG A 177 14.45 2.96 13.19
C ARG A 177 13.43 2.73 14.31
N GLU A 178 13.15 3.74 15.12
CA GLU A 178 12.14 3.67 16.18
C GLU A 178 10.72 3.50 15.62
N GLY A 179 10.40 4.19 14.51
CA GLY A 179 9.13 4.04 13.81
C GLY A 179 8.90 2.59 13.35
N LEU A 180 9.87 2.02 12.64
CA LEU A 180 9.81 0.65 12.15
C LEU A 180 9.77 -0.39 13.28
N SER A 181 10.56 -0.20 14.34
CA SER A 181 10.53 -1.11 15.51
C SER A 181 9.18 -1.10 16.22
N ARG A 182 8.58 0.08 16.45
CA ARG A 182 7.24 0.16 17.05
C ARG A 182 6.16 -0.49 16.20
N LEU A 183 6.24 -0.32 14.87
CA LEU A 183 5.31 -0.98 13.95
C LEU A 183 5.44 -2.50 14.03
N ALA A 184 6.68 -3.02 14.06
CA ALA A 184 6.95 -4.44 14.23
C ALA A 184 6.47 -5.01 15.57
N GLU A 185 6.63 -4.26 16.66
CA GLU A 185 6.11 -4.66 17.97
C GLU A 185 4.57 -4.67 17.98
N SER A 186 3.93 -3.67 17.37
CA SER A 186 2.47 -3.55 17.33
C SER A 186 1.82 -4.69 16.53
N SER A 187 2.44 -5.13 15.43
CA SER A 187 1.89 -6.22 14.61
C SER A 187 1.92 -7.57 15.33
N ILE A 188 2.92 -7.79 16.20
CA ILE A 188 2.99 -8.99 17.04
C ILE A 188 1.87 -8.99 18.09
N LEU A 189 1.56 -7.82 18.65
CA LEU A 189 0.51 -7.67 19.66
C LEU A 189 -0.90 -7.84 19.08
N GLU A 190 -1.15 -7.38 17.86
CA GLU A 190 -2.43 -7.59 17.15
C GLU A 190 -2.77 -9.07 16.92
N ARG A 191 -1.81 -10.00 17.12
CA ARG A 191 -2.04 -11.45 17.02
C ARG A 191 -2.66 -12.07 18.28
N TYR A 192 -2.56 -11.39 19.42
CA TYR A 192 -3.01 -11.89 20.72
C TYR A 192 -4.37 -11.33 21.17
N VAL A 193 -5.03 -10.55 20.31
CA VAL A 193 -6.36 -9.94 20.54
C VAL A 193 -7.31 -10.41 19.45
#